data_AF-W7YMC9-F1
#
_entry.id   AF-W7YMC9-F1
#
_cell.length_a   1.000
_cell.length_b   1.000
_cell.length_c   1.000
_cell.angle_alpha   90.00
_cell.angle_beta   90.00
_cell.angle_gamma   90.00
#
_symmetry.space_group_name_H-M   'P 1'
#
loop_
_entity.id
_entity.type
_entity.pdbx_description
1 polymer ?
#
loop_
_entity_poly.entity_id
_entity_poly.type
_entity_poly.pdbx_seq_one_letter_code
_entity_poly.pdbx_strand_id
1 'polypeptide(L)' 'MSIQNAKKFIELVKDNTAFRKEMYKVNGLEGLNKFLREKELTFSEDEFEEAYSLMMFKCQLAEEHDELENTVNLIKLVVV' A
#
# COMPACT_ATOMS: atom_id res chain seq x y z
N MET A 1 0.44 5.36 -14.01
CA MET A 1 0.81 5.79 -12.65
C MET A 1 -0.31 6.69 -12.19
N SER A 2 -0.96 6.29 -11.10
CA SER A 2 -2.30 6.75 -10.74
C SER A 2 -2.46 6.62 -9.23
N ILE A 3 -2.90 7.69 -8.57
CA ILE A 3 -3.30 7.69 -7.16
C ILE A 3 -4.34 6.60 -6.86
N GLN A 4 -5.19 6.24 -7.84
CA GLN A 4 -6.15 5.15 -7.69
C GLN A 4 -5.47 3.78 -7.57
N ASN A 5 -4.34 3.57 -8.24
CA ASN A 5 -3.55 2.34 -8.09
C ASN A 5 -2.90 2.27 -6.72
N ALA A 6 -2.41 3.39 -6.19
CA ALA A 6 -1.88 3.46 -4.83
C ALA A 6 -2.95 3.14 -3.77
N LYS A 7 -4.15 3.73 -3.90
CA LYS A 7 -5.29 3.39 -3.03
C LYS A 7 -5.65 1.91 -3.10
N LYS A 8 -5.82 1.39 -4.31
CA LYS A 8 -6.12 -0.02 -4.54
C LYS A 8 -5.03 -0.94 -3.96
N PHE A 9 -3.77 -0.54 -4.06
CA PHE A 9 -2.67 -1.28 -3.45
C PHE A 9 -2.78 -1.32 -1.92
N ILE A 10 -3.01 -0.18 -1.26
CA ILE A 10 -3.21 -0.11 0.20
C ILE A 10 -4.39 -1.00 0.63
N GLU A 11 -5.52 -0.91 -0.08
CA GLU A 11 -6.71 -1.74 0.16
C GLU A 11 -6.42 -3.25 -0.03
N LEU A 12 -5.67 -3.62 -1.08
CA LEU A 12 -5.27 -5.01 -1.29
C LEU A 12 -4.34 -5.54 -0.19
N VAL A 13 -3.41 -4.71 0.29
CA VAL A 13 -2.58 -5.09 1.43
C VAL A 13 -3.43 -5.26 2.69
N LYS A 14 -4.40 -4.36 2.92
CA LYS A 14 -5.31 -4.40 4.07
C LYS A 14 -6.23 -5.63 4.04
N ASP A 15 -6.95 -5.86 2.95
CA ASP A 15 -8.06 -6.82 2.93
C ASP A 15 -7.69 -8.18 2.33
N ASN A 16 -6.61 -8.26 1.55
CA ASN A 16 -6.23 -9.50 0.86
C ASN A 16 -4.98 -10.14 1.48
N THR A 17 -5.22 -11.13 2.34
CA THR A 17 -4.16 -11.90 3.01
C THR A 17 -3.23 -12.62 2.02
N ALA A 18 -3.75 -13.12 0.88
CA ALA A 18 -2.91 -13.78 -0.12
C ALA A 18 -1.98 -12.79 -0.82
N PHE A 19 -2.52 -11.62 -1.19
CA PHE A 19 -1.75 -10.52 -1.77
C PHE A 19 -0.65 -10.05 -0.81
N ARG A 20 -0.98 -9.87 0.48
CA ARG A 20 -0.01 -9.50 1.51
C ARG A 20 1.11 -10.53 1.66
N LYS A 21 0.78 -11.82 1.62
CA LYS A 21 1.78 -12.91 1.65
C LYS A 21 2.68 -12.94 0.42
N GLU A 22 2.18 -12.56 -0.76
CA GLU A 22 3.02 -12.39 -1.95
C GLU A 22 3.94 -11.19 -1.79
N MET A 23 3.43 -10.08 -1.27
CA MET A 23 4.22 -8.87 -1.01
C MET A 23 5.37 -9.14 -0.03
N TYR A 24 5.17 -9.93 1.03
CA TYR A 24 6.28 -10.28 1.94
C TYR A 24 7.44 -11.06 1.29
N LYS A 25 7.26 -11.59 0.08
CA LYS A 25 8.32 -12.28 -0.65
C LYS A 25 9.17 -11.34 -1.50
N VAL A 26 8.76 -10.09 -1.66
CA VAL A 26 9.60 -9.09 -2.35
C VAL A 26 10.71 -8.64 -1.41
N ASN A 27 11.92 -8.55 -1.96
CA ASN A 27 13.10 -8.11 -1.22
C ASN A 27 13.50 -6.72 -1.71
N GLY A 28 13.23 -5.72 -0.86
CA GLY A 28 13.58 -4.32 -1.10
C GLY A 28 12.78 -3.64 -2.22
N LEU A 29 13.12 -2.37 -2.44
CA LEU A 29 12.40 -1.48 -3.36
C LEU A 29 12.33 -1.98 -4.81
N GLU A 30 13.41 -2.58 -5.35
CA GLU A 30 13.39 -3.12 -6.72
C GLU A 30 12.41 -4.29 -6.87
N GLY A 31 12.37 -5.19 -5.87
CA GLY A 31 11.42 -6.30 -5.83
C GLY A 31 9.97 -5.82 -5.76
N LEU A 32 9.71 -4.81 -4.92
CA LEU A 32 8.38 -4.20 -4.83
C LEU A 32 7.98 -3.56 -6.16
N ASN A 33 8.86 -2.79 -6.79
CA ASN A 33 8.59 -2.14 -8.08
C ASN A 33 8.27 -3.17 -9.18
N LYS A 34 8.95 -4.31 -9.19
CA LYS A 34 8.65 -5.41 -10.11
C LYS A 34 7.28 -6.02 -9.82
N PHE A 35 6.98 -6.30 -8.55
CA PHE A 35 5.68 -6.83 -8.13
C PHE A 35 4.52 -5.89 -8.50
N LEU A 36 4.67 -4.59 -8.27
CA LEU A 36 3.68 -3.59 -8.66
C LEU A 36 3.47 -3.55 -10.18
N ARG A 37 4.52 -3.72 -10.99
CA ARG A 37 4.40 -3.83 -12.45
C ARG A 37 3.66 -5.09 -12.88
N GLU A 38 4.00 -6.25 -12.30
CA GLU A 38 3.34 -7.53 -12.60
C GLU A 38 1.85 -7.53 -12.26
N LYS A 39 1.45 -6.80 -11.21
CA LYS A 39 0.05 -6.65 -10.78
C LYS A 39 -0.67 -5.48 -11.45
N GLU A 40 -0.01 -4.75 -12.36
CA GLU A 40 -0.53 -3.54 -13.01
C GLU A 40 -0.91 -2.41 -12.03
N LEU A 41 -0.27 -2.38 -10.85
CA LEU A 41 -0.49 -1.42 -9.76
C LEU A 41 0.65 -0.41 -9.67
N THR A 42 1.15 0.10 -10.80
CA THR A 42 2.25 1.09 -10.77
C THR A 42 1.76 2.45 -10.27
N PHE A 43 2.52 3.03 -9.34
CA PHE A 43 2.36 4.37 -8.79
C PHE A 43 3.72 4.93 -8.33
N SER A 44 3.84 6.25 -8.15
CA SER A 44 5.01 6.90 -7.54
C SER A 44 4.89 6.99 -6.01
N GLU A 45 6.00 7.32 -5.34
CA GLU A 45 6.01 7.58 -3.90
C GLU A 45 5.07 8.74 -3.53
N ASP A 46 5.08 9.84 -4.29
CA ASP A 46 4.16 10.97 -4.08
C ASP A 46 2.69 10.55 -4.20
N GLU A 47 2.36 9.71 -5.20
CA GLU A 47 1.00 9.18 -5.38
C GLU A 47 0.59 8.25 -4.22
N PHE A 48 1.54 7.54 -3.63
CA PHE A 48 1.31 6.71 -2.45
C PHE A 48 1.03 7.54 -1.21
N GLU A 49 1.84 8.56 -0.93
CA GLU A 49 1.64 9.47 0.21
C GLU A 49 0.35 10.29 0.07
N GLU A 50 -0.01 10.71 -1.16
CA GLU A 50 -1.28 11.37 -1.44
C GLU A 50 -2.46 10.40 -1.24
N ALA A 51 -2.36 9.16 -1.72
CA ALA A 51 -3.38 8.14 -1.50
C ALA A 51 -3.61 7.89 -0.01
N TYR A 52 -2.53 7.73 0.76
CA TYR A 52 -2.57 7.56 2.20
C TYR A 52 -3.25 8.76 2.88
N SER A 53 -2.81 9.98 2.58
CA SER A 53 -3.39 11.21 3.15
C SER A 53 -4.89 11.32 2.87
N LEU A 54 -5.32 11.01 1.64
CA LEU A 54 -6.73 11.02 1.25
C LEU A 54 -7.55 9.93 1.95
N MET A 55 -6.96 8.75 2.20
CA MET A 55 -7.63 7.67 2.93
C MET A 55 -7.74 8.02 4.42
N MET A 56 -6.69 8.57 5.02
CA MET A 56 -6.69 9.04 6.41
C MET A 56 -7.72 10.12 6.66
N PHE A 57 -7.83 11.09 5.74
CA PHE A 57 -8.86 12.13 5.83
C PHE A 57 -10.29 11.57 5.80
N LYS A 58 -10.50 10.37 5.22
CA LYS A 58 -11.81 9.72 5.14
C LYS A 58 -12.14 8.86 6.36
N CYS A 59 -11.16 8.48 7.19
CA CYS A 59 -11.40 7.74 8.41
C CYS A 59 -12.25 8.58 9.37
N GLN A 60 -13.34 8.01 9.86
CA GLN A 60 -14.25 8.67 10.80
C GLN A 60 -14.07 8.13 12.22
N LEU A 61 -13.54 6.91 12.35
CA LEU A 61 -13.32 6.23 13.61
C LEU A 61 -11.81 6.04 13.89
N ALA A 62 -11.45 6.04 15.17
CA ALA A 62 -10.06 5.79 15.59
C ALA A 62 -9.55 4.41 15.13
N GLU A 63 -10.40 3.39 15.18
CA GLU A 63 -10.05 2.04 14.73
C GLU A 63 -9.70 1.98 13.24
N GLU A 64 -10.40 2.76 12.40
CA GLU A 64 -10.12 2.84 10.96
C GLU A 64 -8.77 3.50 10.69
N HIS A 65 -8.43 4.52 11.49
CA HIS A 65 -7.16 5.22 11.43
C HIS A 65 -6.01 4.28 11.83
N ASP A 66 -6.15 3.58 12.97
CA ASP A 66 -5.15 2.63 13.46
C ASP A 66 -4.92 1.50 12.46
N GLU A 67 -5.97 0.97 11.85
CA GLU A 67 -5.85 -0.10 10.86
C GLU A 67 -5.13 0.35 9.58
N LEU A 68 -5.44 1.55 9.10
CA LEU A 68 -4.79 2.13 7.93
C LEU A 68 -3.31 2.43 8.20
N GLU A 69 -3.01 3.03 9.36
CA GLU A 69 -1.65 3.34 9.78
C GLU A 69 -0.80 2.07 9.93
N ASN A 70 -1.34 1.01 10.54
CA ASN A 70 -0.68 -0.29 10.63
C ASN A 70 -0.40 -0.90 9.25
N THR A 71 -1.34 -0.76 8.32
CA THR A 71 -1.18 -1.24 6.93
C THR A 71 -0.03 -0.51 6.23
N VAL A 72 0.03 0.81 6.34
CA VAL A 72 1.07 1.63 5.70
C VAL A 72 2.44 1.38 6.33
N ASN A 73 2.53 1.26 7.66
CA ASN A 73 3.78 0.91 8.34
C ASN A 73 4.33 -0.43 7.85
N LEU A 74 3.46 -1.41 7.67
CA LEU A 74 3.81 -2.72 7.13
C LEU A 74 4.34 -2.64 5.69
N ILE A 75 3.74 -1.81 4.84
CA ILE A 75 4.25 -1.55 3.48
C ILE A 75 5.66 -0.93 3.55
N LYS A 76 5.84 0.09 4.39
CA LYS A 76 7.13 0.78 4.54
C LYS A 76 8.24 -0.15 5.04
N LEU A 77 7.92 -1.10 5.94
CA LEU A 77 8.88 -2.10 6.43
C LEU A 77 9.36 -3.09 5.37
N VAL A 78 8.57 -3.35 4.32
CA VAL A 78 8.95 -4.25 3.22
C VAL A 78 9.84 -3.55 2.18
N VAL A 79 9.80 -2.21 2.14
CA VAL A 79 10.60 -1.40 1.21
C VAL A 79 12.04 -1.19 1.71
N VAL A 80 12.24 -1.14 3.04
CA VAL A 80 13.54 -0.98 3.72
C VAL A 80 14.38 -2.25 3.60
#